data_AF-A0A7X5Y8A5-F1
#
_entry.id   AF-A0A7X5Y8A5-F1
#
_cell.length_a   1.000
_cell.length_b   1.000
_cell.length_c   1.000
_cell.angle_alpha   90.00
_cell.angle_beta   90.00
_cell.angle_gamma   90.00
#
_symmetry.space_group_name_H-M   'P 1'
#
loop_
_entity.id
_entity.type
_entity.pdbx_description
1 polymer ?
#
loop_
_entity_poly.entity_id
_entity_poly.type
_entity_poly.pdbx_seq_one_letter_code
_entity_poly.pdbx_strand_id
1 'polypeptide(L)'
;MSRLLVLLPLLALIGCNRAPPPREREPEAPPAATFDNATAAQSIVRPEVIAEVEHEQAMKPDAAPALPSSITITFPSGATLDASGEAALDRLLDKAKPVLGVTYILRGHSDSAGSDRDNLRTSRRRAEAVSDYLVEHGVPADSISVIAIGEGRPVSPNTKDNGEPDPDGQARNRRVEVEVIVPTESAPAPPRQ
;
A
#
# COMPACT_ATOMS: atom_id res chain seq x y z
N MET A 1 -6.64 40.39 59.34
CA MET A 1 -5.30 40.99 59.50
C MET A 1 -4.29 39.87 59.69
N SER A 2 -3.56 39.49 58.64
CA SER A 2 -2.24 38.89 58.80
C SER A 2 -1.53 38.95 57.45
N ARG A 3 -0.62 39.92 57.35
CA ARG A 3 0.28 40.13 56.22
C ARG A 3 1.47 39.20 56.44
N LEU A 4 1.74 38.31 55.49
CA LEU A 4 3.04 37.66 55.39
C LEU A 4 3.57 37.88 53.96
N LEU A 5 4.28 39.00 53.82
CA LEU A 5 5.34 39.15 52.82
C LEU A 5 6.43 38.14 53.17
N VAL A 6 7.07 37.51 52.17
CA VAL A 6 8.53 37.46 52.01
C VAL A 6 8.92 36.65 50.76
N LEU A 7 9.60 37.39 49.87
CA LEU A 7 10.64 37.07 48.88
C LEU A 7 10.41 35.99 47.78
N LEU A 8 10.16 36.53 46.58
CA LEU A 8 10.56 36.00 45.27
C LEU A 8 12.10 36.03 45.09
N PRO A 9 12.74 34.98 44.52
CA PRO A 9 14.06 35.09 43.95
C PRO A 9 13.99 35.60 42.49
N LEU A 10 14.73 36.67 42.23
CA LEU A 10 15.00 37.26 40.92
C LEU A 10 16.48 36.94 40.55
N LEU A 11 16.78 36.83 39.24
CA LEU A 11 18.08 36.63 38.57
C LEU A 11 18.61 35.17 38.51
N ALA A 12 19.12 34.65 37.39
CA ALA A 12 19.49 35.26 36.10
C ALA A 12 19.36 34.25 34.95
N LEU A 13 18.78 34.69 33.83
CA LEU A 13 18.84 34.02 32.53
C LEU A 13 20.26 34.21 31.97
N ILE A 14 21.06 33.14 31.95
CA ILE A 14 22.29 33.10 31.16
C ILE A 14 21.87 32.74 29.73
N GLY A 15 21.66 33.78 28.93
CA GLY A 15 21.57 33.67 27.48
C GLY A 15 22.95 33.39 26.90
N CYS A 16 23.20 32.16 26.47
CA CYS A 16 24.32 31.87 25.59
C CYS A 16 23.92 32.29 24.16
N ASN A 17 24.26 33.54 23.83
CA ASN A 17 24.23 34.09 22.48
C ASN A 17 25.27 33.36 21.62
N ARG A 18 24.88 32.29 20.92
CA ARG A 18 25.75 31.63 19.93
C ARG A 18 25.43 32.18 18.55
N ALA A 19 26.32 33.03 18.05
CA ALA A 19 26.27 33.50 16.67
C ALA A 19 26.25 32.31 15.70
N PRO A 20 25.46 32.36 14.61
CA PRO A 20 25.51 31.35 13.57
C PRO A 20 26.88 31.41 12.87
N PRO A 21 27.49 30.27 12.52
CA PRO A 21 28.73 30.24 11.77
C PRO A 21 28.55 30.89 10.38
N PRO A 22 29.59 31.51 9.81
CA PRO A 22 29.55 32.07 8.47
C PRO A 22 29.24 30.97 7.44
N ARG A 23 28.43 31.31 6.42
CA ARG A 23 28.12 30.41 5.29
C ARG A 23 29.42 30.04 4.59
N GLU A 24 29.83 28.77 4.70
CA GLU A 24 30.85 28.19 3.84
C GLU A 24 30.35 28.27 2.39
N ARG A 25 31.22 28.72 1.49
CA ARG A 25 30.92 28.83 0.06
C ARG A 25 30.72 27.43 -0.49
N GLU A 26 29.57 27.24 -1.12
CA GLU A 26 29.24 26.09 -1.95
C GLU A 26 30.36 25.82 -2.96
N PRO A 27 30.88 24.59 -3.08
CA PRO A 27 31.87 24.28 -4.10
C PRO A 27 31.21 24.32 -5.48
N GLU A 28 31.74 25.19 -6.32
CA GLU A 28 31.37 25.36 -7.72
C GLU A 28 31.46 24.03 -8.47
N ALA A 29 30.38 23.62 -9.13
CA ALA A 29 30.35 22.42 -9.94
C ALA A 29 31.34 22.54 -11.13
N PRO A 30 32.13 21.50 -11.45
CA PRO A 30 33.01 21.53 -12.60
C PRO A 30 32.20 21.58 -13.92
N PRO A 31 32.71 22.25 -14.97
CA PRO A 31 32.01 22.34 -16.25
C PRO A 31 31.88 20.97 -16.91
N ALA A 32 30.70 20.74 -17.50
CA ALA A 32 30.41 19.57 -18.30
C ALA A 32 31.38 19.46 -19.48
N ALA A 33 32.15 18.39 -19.51
CA ALA A 33 32.87 17.95 -20.69
C ALA A 33 32.08 16.79 -21.32
N THR A 34 31.47 17.01 -22.48
CA THR A 34 30.99 15.90 -23.31
C THR A 34 31.10 16.23 -24.80
N PHE A 35 32.12 15.61 -25.39
CA PHE A 35 32.43 15.24 -26.78
C PHE A 35 31.47 15.63 -27.91
N ASP A 36 32.00 16.46 -28.82
CA ASP A 36 31.53 16.60 -30.20
C ASP A 36 31.75 15.30 -30.98
N ASN A 37 30.68 14.58 -31.31
CA ASN A 37 30.71 13.52 -32.31
C ASN A 37 29.99 13.98 -33.58
N ALA A 38 30.67 14.83 -34.34
CA ALA A 38 30.36 15.05 -35.75
C ALA A 38 31.04 13.94 -36.57
N THR A 39 30.32 12.87 -36.88
CA THR A 39 30.69 11.97 -37.98
C THR A 39 29.49 11.80 -38.87
N ALA A 40 29.68 12.23 -40.11
CA ALA A 40 28.70 12.26 -41.17
C ALA A 40 28.23 10.85 -41.53
N ALA A 41 26.91 10.68 -41.63
CA ALA A 41 26.30 9.54 -42.29
C ALA A 41 26.58 9.60 -43.79
N GLN A 42 27.24 8.58 -44.34
CA GLN A 42 27.25 8.31 -45.78
C GLN A 42 26.33 7.12 -46.05
N SER A 43 25.19 7.43 -46.66
CA SER A 43 24.17 6.49 -47.13
C SER A 43 24.54 6.00 -48.53
N ILE A 44 24.82 4.69 -48.68
CA ILE A 44 24.99 4.03 -49.98
C ILE A 44 24.43 2.59 -49.88
N VAL A 45 23.70 2.17 -50.92
CA VAL A 45 23.10 0.84 -51.22
C VAL A 45 21.64 0.68 -50.74
N ARG A 46 20.63 1.09 -51.51
CA ARG A 46 19.97 0.54 -52.74
C ARG A 46 18.81 -0.44 -52.45
N PRO A 47 17.64 -0.26 -53.10
CA PRO A 47 16.39 -0.99 -52.82
C PRO A 47 16.28 -2.28 -53.66
N GLU A 48 15.66 -3.33 -53.12
CA GLU A 48 14.67 -4.21 -53.78
C GLU A 48 14.22 -5.33 -52.80
N VAL A 49 12.92 -5.33 -52.51
CA VAL A 49 11.96 -6.42 -52.26
C VAL A 49 12.48 -7.87 -52.14
N ILE A 50 12.20 -8.55 -51.02
CA ILE A 50 11.63 -9.91 -51.00
C ILE A 50 10.60 -10.01 -49.87
N ALA A 51 9.45 -10.56 -50.23
CA ALA A 51 8.26 -10.79 -49.44
C ALA A 51 8.47 -11.65 -48.18
N GLU A 52 7.65 -11.34 -47.18
CA GLU A 52 6.87 -12.33 -46.40
C GLU A 52 7.67 -13.39 -45.63
N VAL A 53 7.93 -13.06 -44.37
CA VAL A 53 7.72 -14.02 -43.28
C VAL A 53 6.89 -13.29 -42.25
N GLU A 54 5.58 -13.51 -42.31
CA GLU A 54 4.69 -13.32 -41.16
C GLU A 54 5.41 -13.92 -39.95
N HIS A 55 5.85 -13.05 -39.04
CA HIS A 55 6.21 -13.51 -37.71
C HIS A 55 4.92 -14.05 -37.11
N GLU A 56 4.75 -15.35 -37.24
CA GLU A 56 3.81 -16.15 -36.49
C GLU A 56 4.02 -15.78 -35.02
N GLN A 57 3.20 -14.85 -34.55
CA GLN A 57 3.04 -14.54 -33.15
C GLN A 57 2.47 -15.81 -32.56
N ALA A 58 3.37 -16.71 -32.16
CA ALA A 58 3.05 -17.91 -31.43
C ALA A 58 2.14 -17.48 -30.28
N MET A 59 0.88 -17.85 -30.41
CA MET A 59 -0.15 -17.72 -29.42
C MET A 59 0.43 -18.29 -28.13
N LYS A 60 0.79 -17.42 -27.19
CA LYS A 60 1.05 -17.84 -25.82
C LYS A 60 -0.21 -18.59 -25.39
N PRO A 61 -0.09 -19.80 -24.81
CA PRO A 61 -1.26 -20.52 -24.34
C PRO A 61 -2.00 -19.58 -23.40
N ASP A 62 -3.31 -19.51 -23.59
CA ASP A 62 -4.28 -18.75 -22.81
C ASP A 62 -3.92 -18.84 -21.32
N ALA A 63 -3.13 -17.87 -20.85
CA ALA A 63 -2.61 -17.87 -19.50
C ALA A 63 -3.78 -17.44 -18.64
N ALA A 64 -4.40 -18.41 -17.97
CA ALA A 64 -5.47 -18.17 -17.01
C ALA A 64 -5.11 -16.93 -16.17
N PRO A 65 -6.03 -15.95 -16.03
CA PRO A 65 -5.72 -14.68 -15.40
C PRO A 65 -5.11 -14.92 -14.02
N ALA A 66 -3.86 -14.48 -13.84
CA ALA A 66 -3.18 -14.61 -12.56
C ALA A 66 -3.99 -13.92 -11.46
N LEU A 67 -4.24 -14.65 -10.38
CA LEU A 67 -4.91 -14.11 -9.19
C LEU A 67 -4.08 -12.94 -8.63
N PRO A 68 -4.71 -11.80 -8.27
CA PRO A 68 -4.00 -10.79 -7.52
C PRO A 68 -3.61 -11.38 -6.16
N SER A 69 -2.36 -11.19 -5.76
CA SER A 69 -1.90 -11.60 -4.42
C SER A 69 -2.58 -10.79 -3.32
N SER A 70 -3.05 -9.58 -3.62
CA SER A 70 -3.81 -8.75 -2.68
C SER A 70 -4.72 -7.73 -3.36
N ILE A 71 -5.87 -7.43 -2.76
CA ILE A 71 -6.72 -6.28 -3.09
C ILE A 71 -7.04 -5.45 -1.84
N THR A 72 -7.50 -4.21 -2.02
CA THR A 72 -7.94 -3.34 -0.92
C THR A 72 -9.42 -3.00 -1.08
N ILE A 73 -10.18 -3.17 0.01
CA ILE A 73 -11.59 -2.79 0.11
C ILE A 73 -11.69 -1.56 1.02
N THR A 74 -12.29 -0.48 0.53
CA THR A 74 -12.44 0.78 1.28
C THR A 74 -13.76 0.83 2.04
N PHE A 75 -13.77 1.47 3.21
CA PHE A 75 -14.95 1.68 4.03
C PHE A 75 -15.18 3.18 4.27
N PRO A 76 -16.06 3.83 3.50
CA PRO A 76 -16.31 5.26 3.64
C PRO A 76 -16.75 5.64 5.06
N SER A 77 -17.59 4.81 5.68
CA SER A 77 -18.05 4.96 7.06
C SER A 77 -18.34 3.60 7.72
N GLY A 78 -18.20 3.54 9.04
CA GLY A 78 -18.55 2.35 9.82
C GLY A 78 -17.84 1.07 9.34
N ALA A 79 -18.59 -0.02 9.25
CA ALA A 79 -18.13 -1.34 8.82
C ALA A 79 -19.07 -1.98 7.77
N THR A 80 -19.89 -1.16 7.11
CA THR A 80 -20.79 -1.63 6.05
C THR A 80 -20.00 -1.75 4.75
N LEU A 81 -20.04 -2.94 4.15
CA LEU A 81 -19.52 -3.16 2.80
C LEU A 81 -20.46 -2.48 1.79
N ASP A 82 -19.91 -1.70 0.87
CA ASP A 82 -20.68 -1.02 -0.17
C ASP A 82 -20.63 -1.77 -1.50
N ALA A 83 -21.48 -1.37 -2.45
CA ALA A 83 -21.57 -2.00 -3.77
C ALA A 83 -20.23 -2.01 -4.55
N SER A 84 -19.34 -1.05 -4.28
CA SER A 84 -18.01 -1.03 -4.92
C SER A 84 -17.11 -2.12 -4.35
N GLY A 85 -17.14 -2.29 -3.03
CA GLY A 85 -16.48 -3.38 -2.31
C GLY A 85 -17.00 -4.75 -2.73
N GLU A 86 -18.32 -4.93 -2.79
CA GLU A 86 -18.97 -6.16 -3.27
C GLU A 86 -18.50 -6.51 -4.69
N ALA A 87 -18.61 -5.57 -5.63
CA ALA A 87 -18.17 -5.80 -7.00
C ALA A 87 -16.66 -6.10 -7.12
N ALA A 88 -15.83 -5.58 -6.21
CA ALA A 88 -14.41 -5.91 -6.16
C ALA A 88 -14.15 -7.33 -5.65
N LEU A 89 -14.91 -7.78 -4.65
CA LEU A 89 -14.87 -9.15 -4.14
C LEU A 89 -15.40 -10.15 -5.16
N ASP A 90 -16.45 -9.82 -5.91
CA ASP A 90 -16.95 -10.68 -7.00
C ASP A 90 -15.88 -10.93 -8.05
N ARG A 91 -15.20 -9.88 -8.50
CA ARG A 91 -14.08 -10.00 -9.44
C ARG A 91 -12.92 -10.82 -8.87
N LEU A 92 -12.70 -10.78 -7.57
CA LEU A 92 -11.70 -11.61 -6.89
C LEU A 92 -12.11 -13.08 -6.92
N LEU A 93 -13.36 -13.37 -6.56
CA LEU A 93 -13.93 -14.71 -6.54
C LEU A 93 -13.96 -15.33 -7.93
N ASP A 94 -14.35 -14.58 -8.96
CA ASP A 94 -14.35 -15.04 -10.35
C ASP A 94 -12.98 -15.54 -10.80
N LYS A 95 -11.91 -14.83 -10.42
CA LYS A 95 -10.54 -15.24 -10.71
C LYS A 95 -10.08 -16.42 -9.83
N ALA A 96 -10.68 -16.60 -8.66
CA ALA A 96 -10.30 -17.64 -7.71
C ALA A 96 -10.98 -18.98 -7.96
N LYS A 97 -12.15 -18.99 -8.62
CA LYS A 97 -12.91 -20.20 -9.02
C LYS A 97 -12.06 -21.36 -9.57
N PRO A 98 -11.10 -21.15 -10.49
CA PRO A 98 -10.30 -22.26 -11.04
C PRO A 98 -9.21 -22.79 -10.09
N VAL A 99 -8.95 -22.12 -8.96
CA VAL A 99 -7.84 -22.47 -8.04
C VAL A 99 -8.39 -23.11 -6.77
N LEU A 100 -7.97 -24.34 -6.50
CA LEU A 100 -8.36 -25.06 -5.28
C LEU A 100 -7.42 -24.72 -4.12
N GLY A 101 -7.95 -24.76 -2.90
CA GLY A 101 -7.18 -24.60 -1.66
C GLY A 101 -6.71 -23.16 -1.37
N VAL A 102 -7.33 -22.16 -2.00
CA VAL A 102 -7.06 -20.75 -1.74
C VAL A 102 -7.37 -20.40 -0.28
N THR A 103 -6.49 -19.63 0.36
CA THR A 103 -6.68 -19.04 1.69
C THR A 103 -6.74 -17.52 1.59
N TYR A 104 -7.65 -16.89 2.34
CA TYR A 104 -7.83 -15.45 2.39
C TYR A 104 -7.40 -14.90 3.75
N ILE A 105 -6.50 -13.91 3.77
CA ILE A 105 -6.15 -13.18 4.98
C ILE A 105 -6.73 -11.77 4.90
N LEU A 106 -7.63 -11.45 5.81
CA LEU A 106 -8.37 -10.20 5.88
C LEU A 106 -7.79 -9.33 6.99
N ARG A 107 -7.05 -8.29 6.62
CA ARG A 107 -6.46 -7.34 7.58
C ARG A 107 -7.31 -6.08 7.61
N GLY A 108 -8.06 -5.91 8.69
CA GLY A 108 -8.86 -4.72 8.91
C GLY A 108 -8.03 -3.59 9.50
N HIS A 109 -8.23 -2.38 8.97
CA HIS A 109 -7.59 -1.15 9.45
C HIS A 109 -8.64 -0.10 9.82
N SER A 110 -8.23 0.85 10.66
CA SER A 110 -8.98 2.07 10.95
C SER A 110 -8.14 3.32 10.71
N ASP A 111 -8.81 4.46 10.67
CA ASP A 111 -8.17 5.75 10.88
C ASP A 111 -7.84 5.95 12.37
N SER A 112 -7.19 7.07 12.69
CA SER A 112 -6.84 7.41 14.08
C SER A 112 -7.95 8.15 14.84
N ALA A 113 -9.21 8.03 14.40
CA ALA A 113 -10.32 8.71 15.06
C ALA A 113 -10.84 7.85 16.23
N GLY A 114 -10.66 8.33 17.46
CA GLY A 114 -11.17 7.65 18.66
C GLY A 114 -10.07 6.95 19.44
N SER A 115 -10.47 5.93 20.23
CA SER A 115 -9.51 5.17 21.05
C SER A 115 -8.99 3.94 20.31
N ASP A 116 -7.76 3.51 20.63
CA ASP A 116 -7.15 2.29 20.08
C ASP A 116 -8.08 1.07 20.16
N ARG A 117 -8.79 0.92 21.29
CA ARG A 117 -9.76 -0.17 21.51
C ARG A 117 -10.93 -0.08 20.54
N ASP A 118 -11.45 1.12 20.30
CA ASP A 118 -12.56 1.32 19.37
C ASP A 118 -12.11 1.12 17.93
N ASN A 119 -10.88 1.50 17.60
CA ASN A 119 -10.27 1.29 16.30
C ASN A 119 -9.97 -0.19 16.04
N LEU A 120 -9.51 -0.95 17.03
CA LEU A 120 -9.39 -2.41 16.96
C LEU A 120 -10.75 -3.09 16.75
N ARG A 121 -11.80 -2.62 17.44
CA ARG A 121 -13.16 -3.17 17.26
C ARG A 121 -13.72 -2.86 15.88
N THR A 122 -13.57 -1.64 15.39
CA THR A 122 -14.11 -1.23 14.08
C THR A 122 -13.35 -1.91 12.93
N SER A 123 -12.03 -1.97 13.03
CA SER A 123 -11.21 -2.71 12.05
C SER A 123 -11.57 -4.19 11.98
N ARG A 124 -11.80 -4.85 13.13
CA ARG A 124 -12.31 -6.22 13.20
C ARG A 124 -13.65 -6.35 12.44
N ARG A 125 -14.63 -5.51 12.75
CA ARG A 125 -15.95 -5.54 12.12
C ARG A 125 -15.90 -5.37 10.60
N ARG A 126 -15.00 -4.52 10.09
CA ARG A 126 -14.80 -4.37 8.64
C ARG A 126 -14.29 -5.65 8.00
N ALA A 127 -13.30 -6.29 8.62
CA ALA A 127 -12.76 -7.56 8.12
C ALA A 127 -13.77 -8.71 8.25
N GLU A 128 -14.59 -8.72 9.31
CA GLU A 128 -15.72 -9.64 9.47
C GLU A 128 -16.78 -9.42 8.38
N ALA A 129 -17.13 -8.17 8.03
CA ALA A 129 -18.05 -7.91 6.92
C ALA A 129 -17.56 -8.46 5.57
N VAL A 130 -16.25 -8.37 5.30
CA VAL A 130 -15.65 -9.00 4.11
C VAL A 130 -15.67 -10.53 4.24
N SER A 131 -15.38 -11.07 5.43
CA SER A 131 -15.44 -12.51 5.70
C SER A 131 -16.84 -13.07 5.43
N ASP A 132 -17.87 -12.41 5.98
CA ASP A 132 -19.27 -12.80 5.85
C ASP A 132 -19.68 -12.79 4.37
N TYR A 133 -19.28 -11.76 3.62
CA TYR A 133 -19.51 -11.69 2.19
C TYR A 133 -18.87 -12.89 1.46
N LEU A 134 -17.60 -13.20 1.72
CA LEU A 134 -16.91 -14.33 1.09
C LEU A 134 -17.60 -15.66 1.42
N VAL A 135 -18.01 -15.86 2.68
CA VAL A 135 -18.72 -17.07 3.12
C VAL A 135 -20.08 -17.21 2.43
N GLU A 136 -20.84 -16.12 2.32
CA GLU A 136 -22.12 -16.09 1.60
C GLU A 136 -21.96 -16.48 0.13
N HIS A 137 -20.79 -16.18 -0.46
CA HIS A 137 -20.44 -16.54 -1.83
C HIS A 137 -19.73 -17.90 -1.96
N GLY A 138 -19.77 -18.72 -0.91
CA GLY A 138 -19.33 -20.12 -0.96
C GLY A 138 -17.87 -20.36 -0.60
N VAL A 139 -17.15 -19.35 -0.10
CA VAL A 139 -15.79 -19.56 0.45
C VAL A 139 -15.91 -20.26 1.81
N PRO A 140 -15.24 -21.41 2.04
CA PRO A 140 -15.28 -22.06 3.33
C PRO A 140 -14.71 -21.17 4.43
N ALA A 141 -15.40 -21.05 5.57
CA ALA A 141 -14.95 -20.22 6.69
C ALA A 141 -13.53 -20.58 7.16
N ASP A 142 -13.16 -21.86 7.13
CA ASP A 142 -11.83 -22.35 7.53
C ASP A 142 -10.69 -21.88 6.59
N SER A 143 -11.03 -21.37 5.41
CA SER A 143 -10.06 -20.77 4.47
C SER A 143 -9.87 -19.28 4.68
N ILE A 144 -10.54 -18.67 5.67
CA ILE A 144 -10.51 -17.23 5.93
C ILE A 144 -9.88 -16.96 7.30
N SER A 145 -8.93 -16.02 7.34
CA SER A 145 -8.32 -15.52 8.57
C SER A 145 -8.59 -14.03 8.75
N VAL A 146 -9.17 -13.65 9.87
CA VAL A 146 -9.50 -12.25 10.20
C VAL A 146 -8.47 -11.70 11.18
N ILE A 147 -7.84 -10.58 10.82
CA ILE A 147 -6.83 -9.88 11.63
C ILE A 147 -7.26 -8.43 11.80
N ALA A 148 -7.44 -8.01 13.06
CA ALA A 148 -7.74 -6.62 13.40
C ALA A 148 -6.44 -5.85 13.71
N ILE A 149 -6.10 -4.87 12.87
CA ILE A 149 -4.90 -4.06 13.02
C ILE A 149 -5.18 -2.75 13.78
N GLY A 150 -6.40 -2.24 13.73
CA GLY A 150 -6.73 -0.91 14.24
C GLY A 150 -6.05 0.19 13.43
N GLU A 151 -5.59 1.23 14.10
CA GLU A 151 -4.94 2.40 13.47
C GLU A 151 -3.42 2.27 13.31
N GLY A 152 -2.81 1.22 13.87
CA GLY A 152 -1.36 1.11 14.04
C GLY A 152 -0.53 0.90 12.77
N ARG A 153 -1.17 0.83 11.58
CA ARG A 153 -0.50 0.69 10.27
C ARG A 153 -1.17 1.58 9.21
N PRO A 154 -1.03 2.92 9.32
CA PRO A 154 -1.59 3.84 8.34
C PRO A 154 -0.83 3.76 7.01
N VAL A 155 -1.57 3.87 5.90
CA VAL A 155 -1.00 4.01 4.53
C VAL A 155 -0.96 5.46 4.08
N SER A 156 -1.61 6.34 4.81
CA SER A 156 -1.64 7.78 4.58
C SER A 156 -1.67 8.51 5.92
N PRO A 157 -1.15 9.74 6.04
CA PRO A 157 -1.23 10.51 7.28
C PRO A 157 -2.68 10.64 7.77
N ASN A 158 -2.94 10.48 9.06
CA ASN A 158 -4.27 10.78 9.62
C ASN A 158 -4.45 12.26 9.98
N THR A 159 -3.36 13.02 9.96
CA THR A 159 -3.28 14.44 10.32
C THR A 159 -2.44 15.18 9.31
N LYS A 160 -2.79 16.44 9.05
CA LYS A 160 -2.02 17.39 8.25
C LYS A 160 -0.83 17.91 9.05
N ASP A 161 0.08 18.63 8.40
CA ASP A 161 1.27 19.23 9.02
C ASP A 161 0.94 20.23 10.15
N ASN A 162 -0.24 20.84 10.12
CA ASN A 162 -0.72 21.75 11.16
C ASN A 162 -1.35 21.02 12.38
N GLY A 163 -1.36 19.69 12.38
CA GLY A 163 -1.94 18.87 13.45
C GLY A 163 -3.45 18.65 13.36
N GLU A 164 -4.14 19.24 12.38
CA GLU A 164 -5.56 19.00 12.15
C GLU A 164 -5.80 17.63 11.49
N PRO A 165 -6.99 17.03 11.66
CA PRO A 165 -7.40 15.84 10.92
C PRO A 165 -7.20 15.99 9.40
N ASP A 166 -6.68 14.94 8.77
CA ASP A 166 -6.62 14.80 7.31
C ASP A 166 -7.73 13.85 6.83
N PRO A 167 -8.88 14.34 6.34
CA PRO A 167 -10.00 13.50 5.93
C PRO A 167 -9.65 12.52 4.81
N ASP A 168 -8.77 12.93 3.88
CA ASP A 168 -8.40 12.11 2.73
C ASP A 168 -7.51 10.95 3.17
N GLY A 169 -6.54 11.23 4.05
CA GLY A 169 -5.69 10.19 4.60
C GLY A 169 -6.43 9.24 5.53
N GLN A 170 -7.34 9.75 6.35
CA GLN A 170 -8.24 8.93 7.17
C GLN A 170 -9.11 8.01 6.31
N ALA A 171 -9.68 8.51 5.21
CA ALA A 171 -10.48 7.71 4.28
C ALA A 171 -9.68 6.55 3.68
N ARG A 172 -8.41 6.77 3.32
CA ARG A 172 -7.52 5.69 2.83
C ARG A 172 -7.17 4.68 3.91
N ASN A 173 -7.12 5.11 5.18
CA ASN A 173 -6.80 4.23 6.30
C ASN A 173 -7.98 3.35 6.73
N ARG A 174 -9.23 3.76 6.46
CA ARG A 174 -10.43 2.93 6.65
C ARG A 174 -10.55 1.89 5.54
N ARG A 175 -9.85 0.77 5.69
CA ARG A 175 -9.77 -0.28 4.66
C ARG A 175 -9.68 -1.69 5.24
N VAL A 176 -9.90 -2.68 4.38
CA VAL A 176 -9.51 -4.08 4.58
C VAL A 176 -8.57 -4.47 3.44
N GLU A 177 -7.41 -4.99 3.79
CA GLU A 177 -6.50 -5.64 2.83
C GLU A 177 -6.87 -7.12 2.77
N VAL A 178 -7.20 -7.59 1.57
CA VAL A 178 -7.54 -8.98 1.29
C VAL A 178 -6.35 -9.60 0.58
N GLU A 179 -5.59 -10.44 1.27
CA GLU A 179 -4.50 -11.21 0.69
C GLU A 179 -5.00 -12.60 0.30
N VAL A 180 -4.59 -13.05 -0.88
CA VAL A 180 -4.97 -14.35 -1.44
C VAL A 180 -3.72 -15.22 -1.53
N ILE A 181 -3.72 -16.31 -0.76
CA ILE A 181 -2.64 -17.30 -0.75
C ILE A 181 -3.12 -18.51 -1.54
N VAL A 182 -2.44 -18.78 -2.64
CA VAL A 182 -2.63 -20.01 -3.41
C VAL A 182 -1.68 -21.08 -2.86
N PRO A 183 -2.12 -22.34 -2.74
CA PRO A 183 -1.21 -23.41 -2.36
C PRO A 183 -0.17 -23.56 -3.45
N THR A 184 1.11 -23.36 -3.12
CA THR A 184 2.18 -23.75 -4.03
C THR A 184 2.16 -25.27 -4.08
N GLU A 185 1.95 -25.84 -5.27
CA GLU A 185 2.12 -27.27 -5.51
C GLU A 185 3.45 -27.68 -4.88
N SER A 186 3.39 -28.46 -3.80
CA SER A 186 4.59 -28.99 -3.17
C SER A 186 5.33 -29.74 -4.26
N ALA A 187 6.56 -29.34 -4.56
CA ALA A 187 7.42 -30.08 -5.48
C ALA A 187 7.27 -31.58 -5.19
N PRO A 188 7.08 -32.44 -6.21
CA PRO A 188 6.80 -33.85 -6.00
C PRO A 188 7.86 -34.41 -5.06
N ALA A 189 7.42 -35.02 -3.95
CA ALA A 189 8.31 -35.65 -3.00
C ALA A 189 9.23 -36.61 -3.77
N PRO A 190 10.56 -36.59 -3.53
CA PRO A 190 11.46 -37.50 -4.24
C PRO A 190 10.97 -38.93 -4.05
N PRO A 191 11.05 -39.78 -5.09
CA PRO A 191 10.60 -41.16 -5.00
C PRO A 191 11.27 -41.82 -3.79
N ARG A 192 10.47 -42.45 -2.93
CA ARG A 192 11.03 -43.30 -1.88
C ARG A 192 11.76 -44.44 -2.60
N GLN A 193 13.08 -44.49 -2.43
CA GLN A 193 13.90 -45.62 -2.88
C GLN A 193 13.67 -46.84 -1.99
#